data_AF-A0A7J9V9X5-F1
#
_entry.id   AF-A0A7J9V9X5-F1
#
_cell.length_a   1.000
_cell.length_b   1.000
_cell.length_c   1.000
_cell.angle_alpha   90.00
_cell.angle_beta   90.00
_cell.angle_gamma   90.00
#
_symmetry.space_group_name_H-M   'P 1'
#
loop_
_entity.id
_entity.type
_entity.pdbx_description
1 polymer ?
#
loop_
_entity_poly.entity_id
_entity_poly.type
_entity_poly.pdbx_seq_one_letter_code
_entity_poly.pdbx_strand_id
1 'polypeptide(L)'
;MYLLARDRTNPVLVLAGGGLLSYGAAIALDDLPWTGAVAEVLVWLPAVLWAFVLALLLRDNGAARERGETRGTVGLAVVCALLVGLATGLLLLGAGLLPRELTLASIGLDLVLLGGCVAVIDAFDAGESLRGDMLRSAALGALATALFGGQVAVVIAVVGSDPALTALLYGVVAGAIALHVLTSPLQSLADRAALAVPVRQARAELREVADALPRKADSALADVDEAEFARLTRRALSHYGDLGKLVSSPLTDLPEIGKRLAERGAPDTPLERAKEVKAVLLDAIRRLKPDGGEFGTSEEWRHYNALYFYYVVGIRPYSVRTKVTELDPTARQALTWFADQVPERTLHNWQSVAARLVAADLRATAVGG
;
A
#
# COMPACT_ATOMS: atom_id res chain seq x y z
N MET A 1 -9.46 7.91 7.48
CA MET A 1 -8.97 8.87 6.46
C MET A 1 -7.73 8.33 5.78
N TYR A 2 -6.63 8.18 6.49
CA TYR A 2 -5.36 7.68 5.95
C TYR A 2 -5.50 6.33 5.23
N LEU A 3 -6.09 5.31 5.87
CA LEU A 3 -6.19 3.95 5.30
C LEU A 3 -6.91 3.92 3.94
N LEU A 4 -8.04 4.61 3.80
CA LEU A 4 -8.82 4.68 2.55
C LEU A 4 -8.20 5.56 1.46
N ALA A 5 -7.33 6.48 1.85
CA ALA A 5 -6.60 7.33 0.92
C ALA A 5 -5.32 6.64 0.41
N ARG A 6 -4.77 5.69 1.19
CA ARG A 6 -3.49 5.06 0.94
C ARG A 6 -3.49 4.14 -0.27
N ASP A 7 -4.32 3.10 -0.27
CA ASP A 7 -4.51 2.23 -1.44
C ASP A 7 -5.94 1.68 -1.41
N ARG A 8 -6.70 2.04 -2.45
CA ARG A 8 -8.11 1.63 -2.61
C ARG A 8 -8.26 0.27 -3.27
N THR A 9 -7.19 -0.26 -3.85
CA THR A 9 -7.17 -1.61 -4.44
C THR A 9 -6.88 -2.67 -3.38
N ASN A 10 -6.27 -2.28 -2.26
CA ASN A 10 -6.04 -3.18 -1.13
C ASN A 10 -7.34 -3.36 -0.31
N PRO A 11 -7.96 -4.55 -0.34
CA PRO A 11 -9.21 -4.80 0.38
C PRO A 11 -9.06 -4.66 1.90
N VAL A 12 -7.87 -4.92 2.44
CA VAL A 12 -7.59 -4.80 3.88
C VAL A 12 -7.73 -3.34 4.34
N LEU A 13 -7.13 -2.41 3.61
CA LEU A 13 -7.19 -0.98 3.94
C LEU A 13 -8.59 -0.39 3.77
N VAL A 14 -9.33 -0.86 2.77
CA VAL A 14 -10.71 -0.43 2.52
C VAL A 14 -11.63 -0.90 3.64
N LEU A 15 -11.54 -2.18 4.03
CA LEU A 15 -12.38 -2.74 5.10
C LEU A 15 -12.03 -2.12 6.46
N ALA A 16 -10.74 -1.94 6.76
CA ALA A 16 -10.28 -1.30 8.00
C ALA A 16 -10.78 0.16 8.10
N GLY A 17 -10.66 0.92 7.02
CA GLY A 17 -11.20 2.29 6.97
C GLY A 17 -12.73 2.33 6.99
N GLY A 18 -13.40 1.36 6.38
CA GLY A 18 -14.85 1.20 6.43
C GLY A 18 -15.36 0.94 7.85
N GLY A 19 -14.67 0.07 8.60
CA GLY A 19 -15.01 -0.23 10.01
C GLY A 19 -14.91 0.99 10.92
N LEU A 20 -13.90 1.84 10.71
CA LEU A 20 -13.77 3.12 11.43
C LEU A 20 -14.90 4.10 11.10
N LEU A 21 -15.29 4.20 9.83
CA LEU A 21 -16.39 5.08 9.39
C LEU A 21 -17.74 4.59 9.91
N SER A 22 -18.01 3.28 9.87
CA SER A 22 -19.25 2.73 10.38
C SER A 22 -19.38 2.92 11.89
N TYR A 23 -18.27 2.84 12.63
CA TYR A 23 -18.29 3.13 14.07
C TYR A 23 -18.64 4.59 14.37
N GLY A 24 -18.04 5.53 13.63
CA GLY A 24 -18.37 6.96 13.77
C GLY A 24 -19.82 7.27 13.42
N ALA A 25 -20.37 6.61 12.39
CA ALA A 25 -21.78 6.73 12.03
C ALA A 25 -22.71 6.12 13.09
N ALA A 26 -22.31 5.00 13.69
CA ALA A 26 -23.07 4.38 14.78
C ALA A 26 -23.20 5.32 15.97
N ILE A 27 -22.10 5.93 16.43
CA ILE A 27 -22.11 6.92 17.52
C ILE A 27 -23.01 8.11 17.18
N ALA A 28 -22.92 8.65 15.97
CA ALA A 28 -23.72 9.81 15.56
C ALA A 28 -25.23 9.55 15.57
N LEU A 29 -25.63 8.29 15.39
CA LEU A 29 -27.03 7.86 15.34
C LEU A 29 -27.55 7.29 16.67
N ASP A 30 -26.68 7.06 17.64
CA ASP A 30 -27.00 6.33 18.87
C ASP A 30 -27.95 7.10 19.81
N ASP A 31 -27.84 8.44 19.83
CA ASP A 31 -28.63 9.30 20.72
C ASP A 31 -29.96 9.79 20.09
N LEU A 32 -30.30 9.31 18.89
CA LEU A 32 -31.52 9.70 18.18
C LEU A 32 -32.68 8.72 18.50
N PRO A 33 -33.87 9.22 18.88
CA PRO A 33 -34.96 8.38 19.38
C PRO A 33 -35.61 7.45 18.32
N TRP A 34 -35.37 7.71 17.04
CA TRP A 34 -35.96 6.99 15.88
C TRP A 34 -35.02 5.96 15.25
N THR A 35 -33.77 5.89 15.69
CA THR A 35 -32.69 5.14 15.01
C THR A 35 -32.24 3.92 15.80
N GLY A 36 -32.82 3.61 16.95
CA GLY A 36 -32.34 2.56 17.88
C GLY A 36 -31.98 1.23 17.20
N ALA A 37 -32.89 0.67 16.39
CA ALA A 37 -32.62 -0.59 15.68
C ALA A 37 -31.51 -0.48 14.62
N VAL A 38 -31.36 0.68 13.98
CA VAL A 38 -30.31 0.93 12.97
C VAL A 38 -28.96 1.14 13.64
N ALA A 39 -28.93 1.89 14.75
CA ALA A 39 -27.73 2.15 15.54
C ALA A 39 -27.18 0.84 16.13
N GLU A 40 -28.05 -0.01 16.71
CA GLU A 40 -27.67 -1.32 17.23
C GLU A 40 -27.01 -2.20 16.16
N VAL A 41 -27.57 -2.29 14.97
CA VAL A 41 -26.98 -3.06 13.86
C VAL A 41 -25.66 -2.45 13.38
N LEU A 42 -25.59 -1.11 13.30
CA LEU A 42 -24.42 -0.41 12.80
C LEU A 42 -23.22 -0.50 13.77
N VAL A 43 -23.46 -0.61 15.07
CA VAL A 43 -22.45 -0.84 16.11
C VAL A 43 -21.72 -2.18 15.92
N TRP A 44 -22.37 -3.20 15.36
CA TRP A 44 -21.74 -4.51 15.07
C TRP A 44 -20.93 -4.52 13.78
N LEU A 45 -21.20 -3.60 12.84
CA LEU A 45 -20.54 -3.56 11.55
C LEU A 45 -19.00 -3.45 11.64
N PRO A 46 -18.40 -2.60 12.51
CA PRO A 46 -16.97 -2.57 12.73
C PRO A 46 -16.40 -3.94 13.11
N ALA A 47 -17.01 -4.64 14.07
CA ALA A 47 -16.52 -5.95 14.53
C ALA A 47 -16.48 -6.97 13.39
N VAL A 48 -17.50 -6.99 12.54
CA VAL A 48 -17.56 -7.88 11.36
C VAL A 48 -16.48 -7.52 10.34
N LEU A 49 -16.35 -6.23 9.99
CA LEU A 49 -15.37 -5.77 9.00
C LEU A 49 -13.93 -6.04 9.47
N TRP A 50 -13.66 -5.82 10.76
CA TRP A 50 -12.35 -6.04 11.35
C TRP A 50 -12.01 -7.52 11.56
N ALA A 51 -13.01 -8.38 11.80
CA ALA A 51 -12.82 -9.83 11.77
C ALA A 51 -12.41 -10.31 10.36
N PHE A 52 -13.00 -9.74 9.31
CA PHE A 52 -12.61 -10.05 7.93
C PHE A 52 -11.20 -9.56 7.61
N VAL A 53 -10.82 -8.36 8.06
CA VAL A 53 -9.44 -7.85 7.96
C VAL A 53 -8.46 -8.82 8.61
N LEU A 54 -8.75 -9.29 9.83
CA LEU A 54 -7.90 -10.25 10.53
C LEU A 54 -7.78 -11.58 9.75
N ALA A 55 -8.88 -12.08 9.20
CA ALA A 55 -8.88 -13.30 8.40
C ALA A 55 -8.00 -13.17 7.14
N LEU A 56 -8.05 -12.03 6.45
CA LEU A 56 -7.19 -11.75 5.30
C LEU A 56 -5.71 -11.71 5.70
N LEU A 57 -5.37 -11.01 6.79
CA LEU A 57 -4.00 -10.93 7.29
C LEU A 57 -3.44 -12.31 7.70
N LEU A 58 -4.26 -13.16 8.32
CA LEU A 58 -3.86 -14.53 8.68
C LEU A 58 -3.65 -15.41 7.45
N ARG A 59 -4.52 -15.29 6.43
CA ARG A 59 -4.40 -16.01 5.16
C ARG A 59 -3.10 -15.67 4.43
N ASP A 60 -2.80 -14.38 4.32
CA ASP A 60 -1.59 -13.92 3.62
C ASP A 60 -0.30 -14.36 4.34
N ASN A 61 -0.32 -14.34 5.68
CA ASN A 61 0.78 -14.89 6.48
C ASN A 61 0.94 -16.41 6.32
N GLY A 62 -0.16 -17.17 6.26
CA GLY A 62 -0.12 -18.61 6.00
C GLY A 62 0.54 -18.92 4.65
N ALA A 63 0.10 -18.24 3.59
CA ALA A 63 0.67 -18.38 2.25
C ALA A 63 2.14 -17.94 2.16
N ALA A 64 2.58 -16.96 2.97
CA ALA A 64 3.99 -16.55 3.05
C ALA A 64 4.86 -17.58 3.79
N ARG A 65 4.31 -18.17 4.86
CA ARG A 65 4.99 -19.21 5.65
C ARG A 65 5.20 -20.50 4.85
N GLU A 66 4.23 -20.91 4.05
CA GLU A 66 4.36 -22.03 3.10
C GLU A 66 5.45 -21.78 2.04
N ARG A 67 5.69 -20.52 1.68
CA ARG A 67 6.76 -20.10 0.77
C ARG A 67 8.14 -19.97 1.43
N GLY A 68 8.25 -20.23 2.73
CA GLY A 68 9.51 -20.13 3.49
C GLY A 68 9.98 -18.69 3.74
N GLU A 69 9.12 -17.70 3.55
CA GLU A 69 9.41 -16.30 3.88
C GLU A 69 9.15 -16.09 5.38
N THR A 70 10.20 -15.92 6.18
CA THR A 70 10.10 -15.54 7.60
C THR A 70 9.67 -14.09 7.71
N ARG A 71 8.37 -13.87 7.54
CA ARG A 71 7.73 -12.58 7.69
C ARG A 71 7.61 -12.27 9.19
N GLY A 72 8.23 -11.20 9.67
CA GLY A 72 8.15 -10.72 11.06
C GLY A 72 6.76 -10.25 11.50
N THR A 73 5.74 -10.47 10.68
CA THR A 73 4.34 -10.03 10.82
C THR A 73 3.51 -10.89 11.77
N VAL A 74 4.03 -12.01 12.28
CA VAL A 74 3.29 -12.89 13.20
C VAL A 74 2.95 -12.17 14.51
N GLY A 75 3.91 -11.44 15.09
CA GLY A 75 3.68 -10.70 16.34
C GLY A 75 2.61 -9.61 16.17
N LEU A 76 2.63 -8.91 15.04
CA LEU A 76 1.67 -7.84 14.76
C LEU A 76 0.28 -8.39 14.42
N ALA A 77 0.18 -9.54 13.76
CA ALA A 77 -1.10 -10.23 13.55
C ALA A 77 -1.72 -10.68 14.88
N VAL A 78 -0.92 -11.14 15.85
CA VAL A 78 -1.39 -11.46 17.21
C VAL A 78 -1.90 -10.22 17.91
N VAL A 79 -1.18 -9.09 17.83
CA VAL A 79 -1.66 -7.81 18.38
C VAL A 79 -2.99 -7.39 17.76
N CYS A 80 -3.13 -7.46 16.42
CA CYS A 80 -4.40 -7.17 15.76
C CYS A 80 -5.53 -8.10 16.24
N ALA A 81 -5.24 -9.39 16.43
CA ALA A 81 -6.23 -10.35 16.94
C ALA A 81 -6.68 -10.01 18.37
N LEU A 82 -5.75 -9.60 19.23
CA LEU A 82 -6.04 -9.19 20.60
C LEU A 82 -6.90 -7.92 20.64
N LEU A 83 -6.60 -6.92 19.82
CA LEU A 83 -7.39 -5.68 19.70
C LEU A 83 -8.81 -5.98 19.19
N VAL A 84 -8.96 -6.76 18.12
CA VAL A 84 -10.29 -7.20 17.63
C VAL A 84 -11.07 -7.95 18.72
N GLY A 85 -10.41 -8.83 19.46
CA GLY A 85 -10.99 -9.53 20.60
C GLY A 85 -11.41 -8.57 21.72
N LEU A 86 -10.60 -7.55 22.01
CA LEU A 86 -10.87 -6.54 23.03
C LEU A 86 -12.09 -5.68 22.66
N ALA A 87 -12.17 -5.15 21.43
CA ALA A 87 -13.33 -4.41 20.95
C ALA A 87 -14.61 -5.26 20.99
N THR A 88 -14.54 -6.51 20.53
CA THR A 88 -15.70 -7.43 20.52
C THR A 88 -16.13 -7.79 21.95
N GLY A 89 -15.17 -7.99 22.85
CA GLY A 89 -15.43 -8.24 24.27
C GLY A 89 -16.07 -7.04 24.96
N LEU A 90 -15.58 -5.82 24.71
CA LEU A 90 -16.18 -4.58 25.20
C LEU A 90 -17.61 -4.37 24.67
N LEU A 91 -17.87 -4.73 23.42
CA LEU A 91 -19.23 -4.70 22.84
C LEU A 91 -20.19 -5.68 23.53
N LEU A 92 -19.74 -6.90 23.82
CA LEU A 92 -20.57 -7.95 24.41
C LEU A 92 -20.77 -7.79 25.93
N LEU A 93 -19.73 -7.36 26.64
CA LEU A 93 -19.65 -7.43 28.11
C LEU A 93 -19.55 -6.03 28.76
N GLY A 94 -19.20 -4.99 27.99
CA GLY A 94 -18.90 -3.67 28.51
C GLY A 94 -20.12 -2.90 29.04
N ALA A 95 -21.33 -3.28 28.64
CA ALA A 95 -22.58 -2.64 29.07
C ALA A 95 -22.85 -2.75 30.59
N GLY A 96 -22.18 -3.66 31.30
CA GLY A 96 -22.34 -3.86 32.75
C GLY A 96 -21.11 -3.50 33.60
N LEU A 97 -19.97 -3.20 32.98
CA LEU A 97 -18.68 -3.05 33.69
C LEU A 97 -18.20 -1.60 33.79
N LEU A 98 -18.53 -0.77 32.80
CA LEU A 98 -18.06 0.61 32.69
C LEU A 98 -19.22 1.55 32.32
N PRO A 99 -19.14 2.84 32.70
CA PRO A 99 -20.05 3.85 32.18
C PRO A 99 -20.05 3.84 30.65
N ARG A 100 -21.24 3.97 30.04
CA ARG A 100 -21.44 3.88 28.58
C ARG A 100 -20.44 4.73 27.78
N GLU A 101 -20.22 5.96 28.22
CA GLU A 101 -19.29 6.90 27.57
C GLU A 101 -17.86 6.36 27.53
N LEU A 102 -17.42 5.72 28.61
CA LEU A 102 -16.08 5.17 28.76
C LEU A 102 -15.91 3.89 27.93
N THR A 103 -16.98 3.08 27.82
CA THR A 103 -17.03 1.90 26.94
C THR A 103 -16.92 2.31 25.47
N LEU A 104 -17.68 3.30 25.04
CA LEU A 104 -17.59 3.84 23.67
C LEU A 104 -16.21 4.45 23.40
N ALA A 105 -15.69 5.27 24.31
CA ALA A 105 -14.34 5.84 24.14
C ALA A 105 -13.25 4.76 24.04
N SER A 106 -13.36 3.68 24.83
CA SER A 106 -12.43 2.55 24.79
C SER A 106 -12.49 1.78 23.48
N ILE A 107 -13.69 1.51 22.95
CA ILE A 107 -13.86 0.86 21.65
C ILE A 107 -13.30 1.76 20.53
N GLY A 108 -13.58 3.06 20.56
CA GLY A 108 -13.02 4.01 19.59
C GLY A 108 -11.50 4.04 19.61
N LEU A 109 -10.89 4.06 20.80
CA LEU A 109 -9.43 4.01 20.95
C LEU A 109 -8.84 2.71 20.40
N ASP A 110 -9.45 1.57 20.71
CA ASP A 110 -9.03 0.26 20.22
C ASP A 110 -9.06 0.20 18.68
N LEU A 111 -10.16 0.66 18.07
CA LEU A 111 -10.29 0.71 16.60
C LEU A 111 -9.23 1.62 15.96
N VAL A 112 -8.86 2.73 16.59
CA VAL A 112 -7.79 3.62 16.10
C VAL A 112 -6.43 2.94 16.19
N LEU A 113 -6.14 2.25 17.30
CA LEU A 113 -4.89 1.48 17.47
C LEU A 113 -4.80 0.37 16.42
N LEU A 114 -5.89 -0.35 16.19
CA LEU A 114 -6.01 -1.40 15.20
C LEU A 114 -5.81 -0.85 13.77
N GLY A 115 -6.39 0.32 13.47
CA GLY A 115 -6.13 1.10 12.26
C GLY A 115 -4.65 1.44 12.08
N GLY A 116 -3.99 1.86 13.16
CA GLY A 116 -2.55 2.11 13.19
C GLY A 116 -1.72 0.85 12.91
N CYS A 117 -2.06 -0.30 13.52
CA CYS A 117 -1.38 -1.56 13.25
C CYS A 117 -1.47 -1.98 11.79
N VAL A 118 -2.66 -1.88 11.17
CA VAL A 118 -2.83 -2.17 9.73
C VAL A 118 -2.01 -1.22 8.87
N ALA A 119 -2.01 0.08 9.20
CA ALA A 119 -1.18 1.06 8.51
C ALA A 119 0.32 0.69 8.56
N VAL A 120 0.80 0.26 9.74
CA VAL A 120 2.19 -0.16 9.95
C VAL A 120 2.52 -1.44 9.16
N ILE A 121 1.65 -2.47 9.17
CA ILE A 121 1.83 -3.69 8.37
C ILE A 121 2.00 -3.33 6.90
N ASP A 122 1.06 -2.52 6.40
CA ASP A 122 1.02 -2.13 5.00
C ASP A 122 2.21 -1.23 4.62
N ALA A 123 2.68 -0.35 5.52
CA ALA A 123 3.91 0.42 5.27
C ALA A 123 5.17 -0.40 5.29
N PHE A 124 5.26 -1.36 6.20
CA PHE A 124 6.39 -2.27 6.23
C PHE A 124 6.41 -3.16 4.97
N ASP A 125 5.24 -3.60 4.51
CA ASP A 125 5.10 -4.31 3.24
C ASP A 125 5.46 -3.42 2.03
N ALA A 126 5.19 -2.11 2.10
CA ALA A 126 5.49 -1.12 1.06
C ALA A 126 6.92 -0.56 1.09
N GLY A 127 7.62 -0.58 2.23
CA GLY A 127 8.94 0.03 2.42
C GLY A 127 8.91 1.56 2.58
N GLU A 128 7.77 2.13 2.96
CA GLU A 128 7.53 3.58 3.00
C GLU A 128 7.48 4.14 4.44
N SER A 129 7.88 5.40 4.62
CA SER A 129 7.76 6.12 5.89
C SER A 129 6.33 6.58 6.16
N LEU A 130 5.71 6.00 7.19
CA LEU A 130 4.30 6.20 7.56
C LEU A 130 3.98 7.58 8.17
N ARG A 131 4.98 8.23 8.79
CA ARG A 131 4.74 9.31 9.79
C ARG A 131 4.21 10.61 9.18
N GLY A 132 4.77 11.07 8.06
CA GLY A 132 4.41 12.35 7.45
C GLY A 132 2.95 12.41 7.01
N ASP A 133 2.48 11.39 6.27
CA ASP A 133 1.11 11.36 5.76
C ASP A 133 0.07 11.06 6.85
N MET A 134 0.42 10.27 7.87
CA MET A 134 -0.44 10.11 9.04
C MET A 134 -0.59 11.42 9.81
N LEU A 135 0.49 12.16 10.04
CA LEU A 135 0.45 13.47 10.70
C LEU A 135 -0.35 14.47 9.88
N ARG A 136 -0.16 14.51 8.56
CA ARG A 136 -0.94 15.37 7.66
C ARG A 136 -2.43 15.02 7.73
N SER A 137 -2.78 13.74 7.65
CA SER A 137 -4.18 13.28 7.73
C SER A 137 -4.79 13.54 9.11
N ALA A 138 -4.01 13.37 10.17
CA ALA A 138 -4.43 13.65 11.55
C ALA A 138 -4.62 15.15 11.77
N ALA A 139 -3.72 16.00 11.26
CA ALA A 139 -3.83 17.45 11.34
C ALA A 139 -5.06 17.96 10.58
N LEU A 140 -5.32 17.45 9.37
CA LEU A 140 -6.51 17.81 8.60
C LEU A 140 -7.80 17.35 9.29
N GLY A 141 -7.80 16.14 9.86
CA GLY A 141 -8.92 15.64 10.66
C GLY A 141 -9.16 16.49 11.92
N ALA A 142 -8.09 16.82 12.65
CA ALA A 142 -8.16 17.65 13.86
C ALA A 142 -8.66 19.06 13.53
N LEU A 143 -8.19 19.66 12.43
CA LEU A 143 -8.65 20.97 11.97
C LEU A 143 -10.14 20.93 11.60
N ALA A 144 -10.59 19.90 10.87
CA ALA A 144 -11.99 19.74 10.52
C ALA A 144 -12.88 19.55 11.76
N THR A 145 -12.47 18.71 12.71
CA THR A 145 -13.17 18.51 13.97
C THR A 145 -13.22 19.80 14.79
N ALA A 146 -12.12 20.55 14.88
CA ALA A 146 -12.08 21.81 15.61
C ALA A 146 -13.00 22.86 14.97
N LEU A 147 -12.99 22.97 13.64
CA LEU A 147 -13.79 23.97 12.93
C LEU A 147 -15.29 23.66 13.00
N PHE A 148 -15.67 22.45 12.61
CA PHE A 148 -17.09 22.08 12.49
C PHE A 148 -17.67 21.59 13.82
N GLY A 149 -16.92 20.81 14.59
CA GLY A 149 -17.34 20.33 15.90
C GLY A 149 -17.25 21.41 16.97
N GLY A 150 -16.21 22.26 16.93
CA GLY A 150 -16.06 23.35 17.89
C GLY A 150 -17.23 24.34 17.88
N GLN A 151 -17.79 24.63 16.71
CA GLN A 151 -18.99 25.48 16.59
C GLN A 151 -20.17 24.89 17.36
N VAL A 152 -20.48 23.60 17.16
CA VAL A 152 -21.59 22.94 17.85
C VAL A 152 -21.29 22.78 19.35
N ALA A 153 -20.04 22.50 19.72
CA ALA A 153 -19.62 22.40 21.12
C ALA A 153 -19.78 23.72 21.89
N VAL A 154 -19.51 24.87 21.25
CA VAL A 154 -19.76 26.19 21.85
C VAL A 154 -21.26 26.40 22.08
N VAL A 155 -22.12 26.00 21.14
CA VAL A 155 -23.58 26.07 21.34
C VAL A 155 -24.03 25.20 22.52
N ILE A 156 -23.52 23.98 22.63
CA ILE A 156 -23.81 23.08 23.76
C ILE A 156 -23.34 23.70 25.08
N ALA A 157 -22.16 24.31 25.11
CA ALA A 157 -21.63 24.94 26.33
C ALA A 157 -22.46 26.14 26.81
N VAL A 158 -23.13 26.85 25.89
CA VAL A 158 -23.95 28.03 26.21
C VAL A 158 -25.41 27.67 26.50
N VAL A 159 -26.00 26.74 25.75
CA VAL A 159 -27.42 26.41 25.79
C VAL A 159 -27.72 25.20 26.68
N GLY A 160 -26.70 24.37 26.95
CA GLY A 160 -26.83 23.09 27.64
C GLY A 160 -26.81 21.90 26.69
N SER A 161 -26.51 20.72 27.23
CA SER A 161 -26.47 19.46 26.48
C SER A 161 -27.88 18.92 26.23
N ASP A 162 -28.25 18.79 24.94
CA ASP A 162 -29.46 18.11 24.46
C ASP A 162 -29.01 16.94 23.56
N PRO A 163 -29.61 15.73 23.68
CA PRO A 163 -29.36 14.61 22.76
C PRO A 163 -29.37 15.00 21.28
N ALA A 164 -30.24 15.92 20.86
CA ALA A 164 -30.30 16.40 19.49
C ALA A 164 -29.06 17.24 19.10
N LEU A 165 -28.53 18.06 20.02
CA LEU A 165 -27.31 18.84 19.80
C LEU A 165 -26.07 17.93 19.81
N THR A 166 -26.04 16.91 20.67
CA THR A 166 -24.98 15.89 20.70
C THR A 166 -24.96 15.07 19.41
N ALA A 167 -26.11 14.61 18.94
CA ALA A 167 -26.24 13.94 17.64
C ALA A 167 -25.82 14.87 16.48
N LEU A 168 -26.15 16.16 16.55
CA LEU A 168 -25.70 17.15 15.56
C LEU A 168 -24.18 17.33 15.58
N LEU A 169 -23.56 17.40 16.77
CA LEU A 169 -22.10 17.51 16.93
C LEU A 169 -21.41 16.31 16.26
N TYR A 170 -21.82 15.10 16.62
CA TYR A 170 -21.25 13.89 16.03
C TYR A 170 -21.54 13.79 14.53
N GLY A 171 -22.75 14.11 14.09
CA GLY A 171 -23.14 14.07 12.68
C GLY A 171 -22.36 15.08 11.82
N VAL A 172 -22.15 16.30 12.32
CA VAL A 172 -21.38 17.34 11.63
C VAL A 172 -19.90 16.98 11.55
N VAL A 173 -19.31 16.48 12.64
CA VAL A 173 -17.91 16.01 12.65
C VAL A 173 -17.75 14.80 11.74
N ALA A 174 -18.63 13.79 11.85
CA ALA A 174 -18.62 12.61 11.00
C ALA A 174 -18.81 12.99 9.52
N GLY A 175 -19.71 13.92 9.22
CA GLY A 175 -19.94 14.44 7.87
C GLY A 175 -18.71 15.16 7.30
N ALA A 176 -18.05 16.01 8.09
CA ALA A 176 -16.83 16.69 7.68
C ALA A 176 -15.68 15.71 7.40
N ILE A 177 -15.51 14.71 8.28
CA ILE A 177 -14.52 13.64 8.10
C ILE A 177 -14.87 12.80 6.86
N ALA A 178 -16.13 12.38 6.71
CA ALA A 178 -16.59 11.60 5.57
C ALA A 178 -16.39 12.35 4.25
N LEU A 179 -16.71 13.65 4.20
CA LEU A 179 -16.45 14.49 3.04
C LEU A 179 -14.96 14.49 2.67
N HIS A 180 -14.09 14.63 3.67
CA HIS A 180 -12.65 14.62 3.43
C HIS A 180 -12.15 13.26 2.92
N VAL A 181 -12.63 12.13 3.49
CA VAL A 181 -12.32 10.78 2.99
C VAL A 181 -12.82 10.58 1.56
N LEU A 182 -14.03 11.05 1.27
CA LEU A 182 -14.72 10.86 0.00
C LEU A 182 -14.36 11.93 -1.03
N THR A 183 -13.43 12.85 -0.73
CA THR A 183 -13.02 13.92 -1.64
C THR A 183 -12.62 13.38 -3.01
N SER A 184 -11.69 12.43 -3.09
CA SER A 184 -11.25 11.89 -4.39
C SER A 184 -12.35 11.09 -5.10
N PRO A 185 -13.15 10.22 -4.44
CA PRO A 185 -14.30 9.56 -5.04
C PRO A 185 -15.33 10.54 -5.60
N LEU A 186 -15.70 11.56 -4.83
CA LEU A 186 -16.64 12.59 -5.25
C LEU A 186 -16.09 13.40 -6.43
N GLN A 187 -14.80 13.74 -6.40
CA GLN A 187 -14.14 14.36 -7.55
C GLN A 187 -14.12 13.44 -8.76
N SER A 188 -13.93 12.12 -8.61
CA SER A 188 -13.96 11.17 -9.73
C SER A 188 -15.35 11.04 -10.35
N LEU A 189 -16.40 11.19 -9.55
CA LEU A 189 -17.78 11.21 -10.01
C LEU A 189 -18.08 12.53 -10.73
N ALA A 190 -17.67 13.66 -10.14
CA ALA A 190 -17.80 14.96 -10.76
C ALA A 190 -17.03 15.03 -12.09
N ASP A 191 -15.80 14.54 -12.13
CA ASP A 191 -14.96 14.48 -13.32
C ASP A 191 -15.61 13.58 -14.39
N ARG A 192 -16.22 12.44 -14.02
CA ARG A 192 -16.98 11.58 -14.95
C ARG A 192 -18.19 12.29 -15.55
N ALA A 193 -18.87 13.12 -14.76
CA ALA A 193 -20.05 13.85 -15.21
C ALA A 193 -19.69 15.08 -16.08
N ALA A 194 -18.57 15.75 -15.79
CA ALA A 194 -18.24 17.05 -16.38
C ALA A 194 -17.16 17.01 -17.48
N LEU A 195 -16.28 16.00 -17.51
CA LEU A 195 -15.10 15.97 -18.37
C LEU A 195 -15.13 14.82 -19.38
N ALA A 196 -14.58 15.04 -20.57
CA ALA A 196 -14.36 14.01 -21.58
C ALA A 196 -13.27 13.00 -21.14
N VAL A 197 -13.35 11.77 -21.66
CA VAL A 197 -12.44 10.65 -21.31
C VAL A 197 -10.94 11.02 -21.31
N PRO A 198 -10.38 11.65 -22.35
CA PRO A 198 -8.94 11.94 -22.39
C PRO A 198 -8.51 12.95 -21.31
N VAL A 199 -9.34 13.94 -21.00
CA VAL A 199 -9.05 14.94 -19.96
C VAL A 199 -9.11 14.31 -18.57
N ARG A 200 -10.03 13.36 -18.35
CA ARG A 200 -10.11 12.61 -17.09
C ARG A 200 -8.87 11.75 -16.85
N GLN A 201 -8.36 11.09 -17.89
CA GLN A 201 -7.15 10.26 -17.80
C GLN A 201 -5.93 11.11 -17.43
N ALA A 202 -5.69 12.21 -18.15
CA ALA A 202 -4.58 13.11 -17.85
C ALA A 202 -4.67 13.72 -16.43
N ARG A 203 -5.88 14.10 -15.98
CA ARG A 203 -6.08 14.64 -14.63
C ARG A 203 -5.93 13.57 -13.53
N ALA A 204 -6.30 12.33 -13.81
CA ALA A 204 -6.08 11.21 -12.88
C ALA A 204 -4.58 10.92 -12.74
N GLU A 205 -3.85 10.87 -13.85
CA GLU A 205 -2.41 10.67 -13.88
C GLU A 205 -1.65 11.77 -13.11
N LEU A 206 -1.96 13.05 -13.36
CA LEU A 206 -1.35 14.17 -12.63
C LEU A 206 -1.62 14.13 -11.12
N ARG A 207 -2.81 13.70 -10.70
CA ARG A 207 -3.15 13.55 -9.28
C ARG A 207 -2.42 12.38 -8.65
N GLU A 208 -2.33 11.25 -9.33
CA GLU A 208 -1.58 10.08 -8.86
C GLU A 208 -0.10 10.43 -8.65
N VAL A 209 0.48 11.19 -9.58
CA VAL A 209 1.82 11.76 -9.43
C VAL A 209 1.90 12.70 -8.23
N ALA A 210 0.97 13.65 -8.09
CA ALA A 210 0.97 14.60 -6.97
C ALA A 210 0.80 13.94 -5.60
N ASP A 211 -0.02 12.90 -5.51
CA ASP A 211 -0.26 12.14 -4.27
C ASP A 211 0.96 11.27 -3.90
N ALA A 212 1.78 10.86 -4.89
CA ALA A 212 3.01 10.12 -4.66
C ALA A 212 4.19 10.99 -4.18
N LEU A 213 4.16 12.31 -4.43
CA LEU A 213 5.28 13.21 -4.09
C LEU A 213 5.58 13.33 -2.58
N PRO A 214 4.60 13.45 -1.66
CA PRO A 214 4.90 13.52 -0.22
C PRO A 214 5.52 12.24 0.34
N ARG A 215 5.14 11.07 -0.21
CA ARG A 215 5.68 9.75 0.19
C ARG A 215 7.16 9.60 -0.15
N LYS A 216 7.63 10.39 -1.12
CA LYS A 216 8.99 10.42 -1.66
C LYS A 216 10.00 11.16 -0.78
N ALA A 217 9.56 12.07 0.10
CA ALA A 217 10.46 13.01 0.76
C ALA A 217 11.27 12.44 1.96
N ASP A 218 10.83 11.32 2.56
CA ASP A 218 11.40 10.79 3.82
C ASP A 218 12.18 9.47 3.64
N SER A 219 12.27 8.92 2.42
CA SER A 219 12.98 7.66 2.11
C SER A 219 14.37 7.93 1.55
N ALA A 220 15.30 8.38 2.39
CA ALA A 220 16.71 8.44 1.98
C ALA A 220 17.24 7.00 1.83
N LEU A 221 17.33 6.51 0.59
CA LEU A 221 17.92 5.20 0.24
C LEU A 221 19.32 4.98 0.85
N ALA A 222 20.03 6.07 1.19
CA ALA A 222 21.34 6.03 1.82
C ALA A 222 21.36 5.29 3.17
N ASP A 223 20.27 5.35 3.94
CA ASP A 223 20.19 4.79 5.29
C ASP A 223 19.55 3.39 5.33
N VAL A 224 19.17 2.84 4.17
CA VAL A 224 18.49 1.55 4.06
C VAL A 224 19.49 0.40 4.17
N ASP A 225 19.17 -0.61 4.98
CA ASP A 225 20.00 -1.80 5.14
C ASP A 225 20.09 -2.63 3.84
N GLU A 226 21.07 -3.54 3.76
CA GLU A 226 21.30 -4.35 2.55
C GLU A 226 20.12 -5.25 2.19
N ALA A 227 19.45 -5.79 3.20
CA ALA A 227 18.36 -6.73 3.00
C ALA A 227 17.09 -6.03 2.47
N GLU A 228 16.80 -4.83 2.98
CA GLU A 228 15.72 -3.96 2.53
C GLU A 228 16.00 -3.42 1.13
N PHE A 229 17.23 -2.99 0.85
CA PHE A 229 17.60 -2.56 -0.50
C PHE A 229 17.43 -3.69 -1.53
N ALA A 230 17.79 -4.92 -1.16
CA ALA A 230 17.54 -6.09 -1.99
C ALA A 230 16.04 -6.41 -2.19
N ARG A 231 15.22 -6.19 -1.16
CA ARG A 231 13.74 -6.32 -1.28
C ARG A 231 13.16 -5.29 -2.25
N LEU A 232 13.58 -4.02 -2.12
CA LEU A 232 13.16 -2.94 -3.02
C LEU A 232 13.57 -3.22 -4.47
N THR A 233 14.80 -3.70 -4.68
CA THR A 233 15.31 -4.09 -6.00
C THR A 233 14.51 -5.24 -6.62
N ARG A 234 14.24 -6.30 -5.84
CA ARG A 234 13.40 -7.42 -6.30
C ARG A 234 12.00 -6.97 -6.69
N ARG A 235 11.41 -6.04 -5.93
CA ARG A 235 10.09 -5.48 -6.24
C ARG A 235 10.13 -4.64 -7.51
N ALA A 236 11.13 -3.78 -7.69
CA ALA A 236 11.29 -3.00 -8.92
C ALA A 236 11.45 -3.91 -10.15
N LEU A 237 12.24 -4.99 -10.05
CA LEU A 237 12.35 -6.01 -11.10
C LEU A 237 11.00 -6.66 -11.44
N SER A 238 10.18 -6.95 -10.41
CA SER A 238 8.83 -7.49 -10.63
C SER A 238 7.88 -6.54 -11.35
N HIS A 239 8.17 -5.24 -11.31
CA HIS A 239 7.44 -4.16 -11.98
C HIS A 239 8.15 -3.64 -13.23
N TYR A 240 9.20 -4.31 -13.71
CA TYR A 240 10.02 -3.85 -14.84
C TYR A 240 9.20 -3.53 -16.11
N GLY A 241 8.14 -4.29 -16.36
CA GLY A 241 7.24 -4.10 -17.50
C GLY A 241 6.20 -2.99 -17.33
N ASP A 242 6.08 -2.40 -16.14
CA ASP A 242 5.05 -1.43 -15.77
C ASP A 242 5.70 -0.12 -15.29
N LEU A 243 5.83 0.84 -16.20
CA LEU A 243 6.52 2.09 -15.92
C LEU A 243 5.80 2.92 -14.85
N GLY A 244 4.47 2.83 -14.75
CA GLY A 244 3.70 3.54 -13.72
C GLY A 244 4.08 3.06 -12.32
N LYS A 245 4.24 1.75 -12.13
CA LYS A 245 4.71 1.17 -10.87
C LYS A 245 6.19 1.42 -10.57
N LEU A 246 7.00 1.69 -11.58
CA LEU A 246 8.41 2.07 -11.40
C LEU A 246 8.54 3.52 -10.93
N VAL A 247 7.61 4.42 -11.27
CA VAL A 247 7.61 5.81 -10.79
C VAL A 247 7.49 5.87 -9.27
N SER A 248 6.75 4.93 -8.67
CA SER A 248 6.63 4.81 -7.21
C SER A 248 7.79 4.03 -6.57
N SER A 249 8.78 3.55 -7.33
CA SER A 249 9.90 2.81 -6.77
C SER A 249 10.86 3.77 -6.04
N PRO A 250 11.28 3.45 -4.80
CA PRO A 250 12.30 4.22 -4.11
C PRO A 250 13.62 4.31 -4.91
N LEU A 251 13.92 3.32 -5.75
CA LEU A 251 15.11 3.31 -6.61
C LEU A 251 15.20 4.51 -7.57
N THR A 252 14.09 5.20 -7.82
CA THR A 252 14.13 6.45 -8.59
C THR A 252 15.01 7.50 -7.95
N ASP A 253 15.26 7.46 -6.64
CA ASP A 253 16.08 8.45 -5.92
C ASP A 253 17.56 8.10 -5.80
N LEU A 254 18.00 7.02 -6.46
CA LEU A 254 19.42 6.70 -6.55
C LEU A 254 20.22 7.90 -7.12
N PRO A 255 21.34 8.30 -6.50
CA PRO A 255 22.15 9.42 -6.99
C PRO A 255 22.60 9.26 -8.46
N GLU A 256 22.89 8.02 -8.86
CA GLU A 256 23.25 7.65 -10.23
C GLU A 256 22.16 8.05 -11.25
N ILE A 257 20.88 7.95 -10.88
CA ILE A 257 19.76 8.32 -11.75
C ILE A 257 19.78 9.82 -12.05
N GLY A 258 19.99 10.64 -11.01
CA GLY A 258 20.11 12.09 -11.16
C GLY A 258 21.31 12.47 -12.04
N LYS A 259 22.46 11.82 -11.83
CA LYS A 259 23.67 12.02 -12.65
C LYS A 259 23.42 11.69 -14.12
N ARG A 260 22.84 10.52 -14.43
CA ARG A 260 22.54 10.08 -15.81
C ARG A 260 21.53 11.00 -16.51
N LEU A 261 20.52 11.48 -15.79
CA LEU A 261 19.56 12.45 -16.34
C LEU A 261 20.23 13.78 -16.68
N ALA A 262 21.08 14.29 -15.79
CA ALA A 262 21.82 15.53 -16.01
C ALA A 262 22.79 15.42 -17.18
N GLU A 263 23.52 14.30 -17.31
CA GLU A 263 24.43 14.02 -18.43
C GLU A 263 23.69 13.95 -19.77
N ARG A 264 22.46 13.42 -19.79
CA ARG A 264 21.61 13.40 -21.00
C ARG A 264 20.95 14.76 -21.29
N GLY A 265 20.94 15.69 -20.34
CA GLY A 265 20.14 16.91 -20.44
C GLY A 265 18.63 16.66 -20.43
N ALA A 266 18.19 15.54 -19.84
CA ALA A 266 16.77 15.21 -19.74
C ALA A 266 16.12 15.91 -18.53
N PRO A 267 14.83 16.27 -18.61
CA PRO A 267 14.15 16.92 -17.51
C PRO A 267 13.99 15.92 -16.35
N ASP A 268 14.26 16.36 -15.12
CA ASP A 268 14.15 15.54 -13.91
C ASP A 268 12.68 15.37 -13.48
N THR A 269 11.92 14.66 -14.32
CA THR A 269 10.52 14.32 -14.09
C THR A 269 10.41 12.89 -13.54
N PRO A 270 9.37 12.57 -12.75
CA PRO A 270 9.19 11.22 -12.21
C PRO A 270 9.20 10.12 -13.27
N LEU A 271 8.62 10.40 -14.44
CA LEU A 271 8.59 9.48 -15.57
C LEU A 271 9.98 9.24 -16.16
N GLU A 272 10.79 10.29 -16.32
CA GLU A 272 12.17 10.17 -16.80
C GLU A 272 13.05 9.41 -15.80
N ARG A 273 12.90 9.67 -14.49
CA ARG A 273 13.58 8.89 -13.45
C ARG A 273 13.19 7.41 -13.50
N ALA A 274 11.90 7.09 -13.70
CA ALA A 274 11.45 5.70 -13.84
C ALA A 274 12.03 5.01 -15.08
N LYS A 275 12.14 5.73 -16.20
CA LYS A 275 12.82 5.22 -17.40
C LYS A 275 14.30 4.95 -17.12
N GLU A 276 14.97 5.82 -16.38
CA GLU A 276 16.36 5.58 -15.97
C GLU A 276 16.49 4.40 -15.02
N VAL A 277 15.59 4.23 -14.05
CA VAL A 277 15.62 3.04 -13.18
C VAL A 277 15.50 1.77 -14.02
N LYS A 278 14.59 1.77 -15.01
CA LYS A 278 14.46 0.64 -15.94
C LYS A 278 15.75 0.38 -16.72
N ALA A 279 16.44 1.44 -17.15
CA ALA A 279 17.72 1.33 -17.86
C ALA A 279 18.83 0.80 -16.94
N VAL A 280 18.96 1.35 -15.73
CA VAL A 280 19.96 0.94 -14.73
C VAL A 280 19.75 -0.52 -14.30
N LEU A 281 18.50 -0.94 -14.07
CA LEU A 281 18.18 -2.35 -13.79
C LEU A 281 18.54 -3.26 -14.96
N LEU A 282 18.31 -2.81 -16.21
CA LEU A 282 18.70 -3.57 -17.39
C LEU A 282 20.22 -3.71 -17.51
N ASP A 283 20.96 -2.64 -17.27
CA ASP A 283 22.42 -2.65 -17.29
C ASP A 283 22.97 -3.60 -16.21
N ALA A 284 22.40 -3.58 -15.01
CA ALA A 284 22.77 -4.51 -13.93
C ALA A 284 22.43 -5.97 -14.27
N ILE A 285 21.28 -6.26 -14.88
CA ILE A 285 20.96 -7.60 -15.38
C ILE A 285 21.98 -8.02 -16.45
N ARG A 286 22.34 -7.13 -17.38
CA ARG A 286 23.30 -7.41 -18.45
C ARG A 286 24.69 -7.72 -17.92
N ARG A 287 25.11 -7.11 -16.80
CA ARG A 287 26.38 -7.46 -16.13
C ARG A 287 26.41 -8.89 -15.58
N LEU A 288 25.25 -9.52 -15.35
CA LEU A 288 25.17 -10.93 -14.98
C LEU A 288 25.33 -11.88 -16.18
N LYS A 289 25.29 -11.37 -17.43
CA LYS A 289 25.39 -12.20 -18.64
C LYS A 289 26.81 -12.78 -18.73
N PRO A 290 26.96 -14.12 -18.76
CA PRO A 290 28.28 -14.72 -18.98
C PRO A 290 28.80 -14.47 -20.39
N ASP A 291 30.12 -14.57 -20.55
CA ASP A 291 30.74 -14.60 -21.87
C ASP A 291 30.34 -15.90 -22.60
N GLY A 292 30.01 -15.82 -23.89
CA GLY A 292 29.73 -17.04 -24.69
C GLY A 292 28.50 -17.02 -25.59
N GLY A 293 27.90 -15.85 -25.88
CA GLY A 293 26.86 -15.72 -26.93
C GLY A 293 25.58 -15.03 -26.45
N GLU A 294 24.45 -15.33 -27.11
CA GLU A 294 23.15 -14.73 -26.76
C GLU A 294 22.33 -15.55 -25.76
N PHE A 295 22.58 -16.85 -25.65
CA PHE A 295 21.91 -17.74 -24.71
C PHE A 295 22.76 -18.96 -24.37
N GLY A 296 22.69 -19.39 -23.11
CA GLY A 296 23.29 -20.63 -22.62
C GLY A 296 22.45 -21.22 -21.49
N THR A 297 22.60 -22.52 -21.25
CA THR A 297 21.86 -23.28 -20.22
C THR A 297 22.75 -23.78 -19.09
N SER A 298 24.02 -23.36 -19.05
CA SER A 298 24.93 -23.74 -17.97
C SER A 298 24.57 -23.02 -16.67
N GLU A 299 25.14 -23.50 -15.56
CA GLU A 299 24.96 -22.92 -14.23
C GLU A 299 25.25 -21.41 -14.20
N GLU A 300 26.24 -20.93 -14.95
CA GLU A 300 26.63 -19.51 -14.98
C GLU A 300 25.52 -18.61 -15.55
N TRP A 301 24.71 -19.13 -16.48
CA TRP A 301 23.64 -18.37 -17.13
C TRP A 301 22.37 -18.25 -16.28
N ARG A 302 22.23 -19.05 -15.22
CA ARG A 302 20.96 -19.22 -14.49
C ARG A 302 20.37 -17.90 -13.98
N HIS A 303 21.20 -17.02 -13.42
CA HIS A 303 20.75 -15.76 -12.83
C HIS A 303 20.38 -14.72 -13.90
N TYR A 304 21.20 -14.59 -14.95
CA TYR A 304 20.90 -13.75 -16.09
C TYR A 304 19.60 -14.19 -16.76
N ASN A 305 19.48 -15.48 -17.11
CA ASN A 305 18.30 -16.00 -17.78
C ASN A 305 17.03 -15.80 -16.93
N ALA A 306 17.10 -16.09 -15.63
CA ALA A 306 15.96 -15.99 -14.71
C ALA A 306 15.39 -14.57 -14.58
N LEU A 307 16.21 -13.54 -14.76
CA LEU A 307 15.77 -12.14 -14.74
C LEU A 307 15.47 -11.59 -16.13
N TYR A 308 16.37 -11.77 -17.09
CA TYR A 308 16.27 -11.18 -18.42
C TYR A 308 15.05 -11.70 -19.17
N PHE A 309 14.92 -13.01 -19.33
CA PHE A 309 13.79 -13.57 -20.09
C PHE A 309 12.45 -13.40 -19.36
N TYR A 310 12.46 -13.44 -18.02
CA TYR A 310 11.22 -13.31 -17.25
C TYR A 310 10.70 -11.88 -17.18
N TYR A 311 11.56 -10.91 -16.87
CA TYR A 311 11.15 -9.52 -16.64
C TYR A 311 11.37 -8.61 -17.84
N VAL A 312 12.48 -8.76 -18.56
CA VAL A 312 12.82 -7.87 -19.69
C VAL A 312 12.10 -8.31 -20.96
N VAL A 313 12.19 -9.60 -21.30
CA VAL A 313 11.46 -10.18 -22.45
C VAL A 313 9.99 -10.45 -22.11
N GLY A 314 9.68 -10.67 -20.82
CA GLY A 314 8.30 -10.83 -20.34
C GLY A 314 7.76 -12.26 -20.46
N ILE A 315 8.62 -13.27 -20.58
CA ILE A 315 8.24 -14.68 -20.68
C ILE A 315 7.74 -15.18 -19.31
N ARG A 316 6.58 -15.85 -19.28
CA ARG A 316 6.06 -16.50 -18.07
C ARG A 316 5.98 -18.02 -18.31
N PRO A 317 7.02 -18.80 -17.98
CA PRO A 317 7.12 -20.21 -18.38
C PRO A 317 5.95 -21.10 -17.95
N TYR A 318 5.40 -20.86 -16.76
CA TYR A 318 4.29 -21.65 -16.21
C TYR A 318 2.93 -20.96 -16.38
N SER A 319 2.82 -19.96 -17.25
CA SER A 319 1.57 -19.27 -17.55
C SER A 319 1.08 -19.57 -18.95
N VAL A 320 -0.20 -19.94 -19.05
CA VAL A 320 -0.92 -20.13 -20.32
C VAL A 320 -0.97 -18.84 -21.15
N ARG A 321 -0.69 -17.67 -20.55
CA ARG A 321 -0.71 -16.37 -21.23
C ARG A 321 0.51 -16.11 -22.11
N THR A 322 1.57 -16.90 -22.01
CA THR A 322 2.78 -16.72 -22.82
C THR A 322 2.55 -17.26 -24.23
N LYS A 323 2.41 -16.35 -25.21
CA LYS A 323 2.22 -16.73 -26.62
C LYS A 323 3.54 -16.99 -27.32
N VAL A 324 3.87 -18.26 -27.56
CA VAL A 324 5.13 -18.70 -28.17
C VAL A 324 5.36 -18.14 -29.58
N THR A 325 4.28 -17.86 -30.32
CA THR A 325 4.32 -17.33 -31.69
C THR A 325 4.83 -15.90 -31.81
N GLU A 326 4.78 -15.13 -30.72
CA GLU A 326 5.24 -13.72 -30.68
C GLU A 326 6.70 -13.60 -30.21
N LEU A 327 7.35 -14.72 -29.86
CA LEU A 327 8.72 -14.75 -29.33
C LEU A 327 9.77 -14.92 -30.43
N ASP A 328 10.88 -14.21 -30.28
CA ASP A 328 12.09 -14.40 -31.09
C ASP A 328 12.70 -15.82 -30.89
N PRO A 329 13.60 -16.27 -31.79
CA PRO A 329 14.17 -17.62 -31.71
C PRO A 329 14.86 -17.95 -30.38
N THR A 330 15.56 -16.98 -29.78
CA THR A 330 16.31 -17.14 -28.53
C THR A 330 15.36 -17.22 -27.34
N ALA A 331 14.37 -16.34 -27.28
CA ALA A 331 13.30 -16.34 -26.30
C ALA A 331 12.51 -17.66 -26.31
N ARG A 332 12.30 -18.24 -27.50
CA ARG A 332 11.67 -19.56 -27.64
C ARG A 332 12.52 -20.68 -27.06
N GLN A 333 13.83 -20.68 -27.33
CA GLN A 333 14.77 -21.64 -26.73
C GLN A 333 14.79 -21.52 -25.20
N ALA A 334 14.83 -20.29 -24.68
CA ALA A 334 14.78 -20.04 -23.24
C ALA A 334 13.47 -20.54 -22.61
N LEU A 335 12.33 -20.28 -23.25
CA LEU A 335 11.03 -20.78 -22.78
C LEU A 335 10.98 -22.31 -22.72
N THR A 336 11.44 -22.99 -23.78
CA THR A 336 11.52 -24.46 -23.80
C THR A 336 12.42 -24.98 -22.68
N TRP A 337 13.61 -24.40 -22.50
CA TRP A 337 14.51 -24.79 -21.41
C TRP A 337 13.88 -24.59 -20.02
N PHE A 338 13.20 -23.46 -19.79
CA PHE A 338 12.52 -23.22 -18.51
C PHE A 338 11.39 -24.24 -18.27
N ALA A 339 10.62 -24.58 -19.29
CA ALA A 339 9.52 -25.53 -19.16
C ALA A 339 10.01 -26.96 -18.92
N ASP A 340 11.11 -27.36 -19.57
CA ASP A 340 11.57 -28.75 -19.59
C ASP A 340 12.54 -29.08 -18.44
N GLN A 341 13.42 -28.13 -18.07
CA GLN A 341 14.57 -28.43 -17.20
C GLN A 341 14.58 -27.65 -15.89
N VAL A 342 13.76 -26.60 -15.74
CA VAL A 342 13.75 -25.76 -14.55
C VAL A 342 12.42 -25.92 -13.82
N PRO A 343 12.39 -26.44 -12.59
CA PRO A 343 11.18 -26.42 -11.77
C PRO A 343 10.81 -25.00 -11.33
N GLU A 344 9.52 -24.72 -11.16
CA GLU A 344 9.02 -23.38 -10.79
C GLU A 344 9.65 -22.84 -9.50
N ARG A 345 9.77 -23.69 -8.47
CA ARG A 345 10.44 -23.33 -7.21
C ARG A 345 11.91 -22.96 -7.41
N THR A 346 12.60 -23.65 -8.32
CA THR A 346 14.02 -23.37 -8.64
C THR A 346 14.15 -22.03 -9.35
N LEU A 347 13.26 -21.74 -10.31
CA LEU A 347 13.22 -20.45 -10.98
C LEU A 347 13.03 -19.30 -9.97
N HIS A 348 12.08 -19.43 -9.04
CA HIS A 348 11.86 -18.43 -8.01
C HIS A 348 13.06 -18.24 -7.07
N ASN A 349 13.78 -19.32 -6.75
CA ASN A 349 15.01 -19.22 -5.98
C ASN A 349 16.10 -18.46 -6.75
N TRP A 350 16.33 -18.83 -8.01
CA TRP A 350 17.28 -18.12 -8.88
C TRP A 350 16.94 -16.64 -9.04
N GLN A 351 15.66 -16.30 -9.23
CA GLN A 351 15.20 -14.90 -9.27
C GLN A 351 15.51 -14.16 -7.97
N SER A 352 15.31 -14.80 -6.82
CA SER A 352 15.57 -14.21 -5.50
C SER A 352 17.07 -13.98 -5.26
N VAL A 353 17.91 -14.93 -5.65
CA VAL A 353 19.37 -14.80 -5.57
C VAL A 353 19.88 -13.74 -6.56
N ALA A 354 19.41 -13.78 -7.80
CA ALA A 354 19.80 -12.82 -8.83
C ALA A 354 19.41 -11.39 -8.47
N ALA A 355 18.22 -11.18 -7.90
CA ALA A 355 17.80 -9.86 -7.42
C ALA A 355 18.71 -9.32 -6.31
N ARG A 356 19.24 -10.17 -5.42
CA ARG A 356 20.25 -9.77 -4.43
C ARG A 356 21.58 -9.39 -5.06
N LEU A 357 22.01 -10.10 -6.12
CA LEU A 357 23.24 -9.74 -6.86
C LEU A 357 23.10 -8.39 -7.55
N VAL A 358 21.96 -8.16 -8.22
CA VAL A 358 21.63 -6.85 -8.82
C VAL A 358 21.62 -5.75 -7.75
N ALA A 359 21.01 -6.00 -6.60
CA ALA A 359 20.96 -5.04 -5.50
C ALA A 359 22.36 -4.66 -4.99
N ALA A 360 23.22 -5.65 -4.75
CA ALA A 360 24.60 -5.42 -4.29
C ALA A 360 25.41 -4.61 -5.32
N ASP A 361 25.25 -4.91 -6.61
CA ASP A 361 25.90 -4.20 -7.71
C ASP A 361 25.43 -2.75 -7.85
N LEU A 362 24.12 -2.51 -7.74
CA LEU A 362 23.56 -1.15 -7.73
C LEU A 362 24.07 -0.34 -6.53
N ARG A 363 24.17 -0.96 -5.35
CA ARG A 363 24.67 -0.29 -4.15
C ARG A 363 26.16 0.03 -4.28
N ALA A 364 26.96 -0.89 -4.81
CA ALA A 364 28.38 -0.65 -5.06
C ALA A 364 28.60 0.51 -6.03
N THR A 365 27.80 0.57 -7.11
CA THR A 365 27.86 1.66 -8.09
C THR A 365 27.39 2.99 -7.50
N ALA A 366 26.38 2.97 -6.63
CA ALA A 366 25.86 4.18 -5.97
C ALA A 366 26.79 4.75 -4.88
N VAL A 367 27.61 3.92 -4.23
CA VAL A 367 28.58 4.34 -3.19
C VAL A 367 29.94 4.72 -3.80
N GLY A 368 30.30 4.15 -4.96
CA GLY A 368 31.61 4.30 -5.58
C GLY A 368 31.79 5.46 -6.55
N GLY A 369 30.77 6.32 -6.77
CA GLY A 369 30.85 7.45 -7.68
C GLY A 369 30.16 8.69 -7.14
#